data_AF-A0A0E2BGG5-F1
#
_entry.id   AF-A0A0E2BGG5-F1
#
_cell.length_a   1.000
_cell.length_b   1.000
_cell.length_c   1.000
_cell.angle_alpha   90.00
_cell.angle_beta   90.00
_cell.angle_gamma   90.00
#
_symmetry.space_group_name_H-M   'P 1'
#
loop_
_entity.id
_entity.type
_entity.pdbx_description
1 polymer ?
#
loop_
_entity_poly.entity_id
_entity_poly.type
_entity_poly.pdbx_seq_one_letter_code
_entity_poly.pdbx_strand_id
1 'polypeptide(L)' 'MSSIDFEWDFVKNSTNKKKHGVSFEEAKTVFYDENARIINDPDHSKNE' A
#
# COMPACT_ATOMS: atom_id res chain seq x y z
N MET A 1 1.11 -14.96 13.62
CA MET A 1 0.90 -13.90 12.62
C MET A 1 1.56 -14.36 11.33
N SER A 2 0.77 -14.60 10.29
CA SER A 2 1.28 -14.86 8.93
C SER A 2 2.12 -13.67 8.48
N SER A 3 3.36 -13.92 8.07
CA SER A 3 4.19 -12.89 7.43
C SER A 3 3.53 -12.53 6.10
N ILE A 4 3.14 -11.26 5.93
CA ILE A 4 2.70 -10.76 4.63
C ILE A 4 3.97 -10.41 3.85
N ASP A 5 4.16 -11.08 2.72
CA ASP A 5 5.27 -10.81 1.82
C ASP A 5 4.88 -9.75 0.80
N PHE A 6 5.79 -8.82 0.55
CA PHE A 6 5.61 -7.75 -0.42
C PHE A 6 6.79 -7.75 -1.39
N GLU A 7 6.49 -7.59 -2.66
CA GLU A 7 7.48 -7.40 -3.71
C GLU A 7 7.14 -6.19 -4.57
N TRP A 8 8.17 -5.51 -5.05
CA TRP A 8 8.04 -4.43 -6.01
C TRP A 8 9.33 -4.21 -6.77
N ASP A 9 9.20 -3.63 -7.95
CA ASP A 9 10.33 -3.15 -8.72
C ASP A 9 10.96 -1.90 -8.06
N PHE A 10 12.29 -1.88 -7.99
CA PHE A 10 13.07 -0.80 -7.38
C PHE A 10 12.92 0.55 -8.11
N VAL A 11 12.79 0.52 -9.44
CA VAL A 11 12.56 1.72 -10.27
C VAL A 11 11.17 2.27 -10.00
N LYS A 12 10.16 1.40 -9.84
CA LYS A 12 8.80 1.81 -9.46
C LYS A 12 8.79 2.44 -8.08
N ASN A 13 9.46 1.86 -7.09
CA ASN A 13 9.55 2.43 -5.75
C ASN A 13 10.22 3.82 -5.74
N SER A 14 11.35 3.94 -6.45
CA SER A 14 12.06 5.22 -6.60
C SER A 14 11.18 6.29 -7.26
N THR A 15 10.40 5.88 -8.25
CA THR A 15 9.45 6.77 -8.94
C THR A 15 8.30 7.17 -8.02
N ASN A 16 7.74 6.22 -7.24
CA ASN A 16 6.68 6.47 -6.28
C ASN A 16 7.13 7.48 -5.22
N LYS A 17 8.33 7.29 -4.67
CA LYS A 17 8.92 8.20 -3.68
C LYS A 17 9.07 9.63 -4.23
N LYS A 18 9.48 9.77 -5.49
CA LYS A 18 9.57 11.09 -6.14
C LYS A 18 8.20 11.72 -6.38
N LYS A 19 7.19 10.94 -6.78
CA LYS A 19 5.85 11.43 -7.12
C LYS A 19 4.99 11.75 -5.89
N HIS A 20 5.08 10.91 -4.85
CA HIS A 20 4.16 10.90 -3.72
C HIS A 20 4.84 11.16 -2.37
N GLY A 21 6.17 11.27 -2.34
CA GLY A 21 6.93 11.54 -1.11
C GLY A 21 7.17 10.31 -0.23
N VAL A 22 6.52 9.17 -0.51
CA VAL A 22 6.58 7.94 0.29
C VAL A 22 7.11 6.76 -0.50
N SER A 23 7.93 5.91 0.13
CA SER A 23 8.40 4.67 -0.49
C SER A 23 7.46 3.51 -0.19
N PHE A 24 7.56 2.42 -0.94
CA PHE A 24 6.77 1.21 -0.71
C PHE A 24 7.18 0.49 0.59
N GLU A 25 8.43 0.61 1.02
CA GLU A 25 8.88 0.12 2.35
C GLU A 25 8.15 0.84 3.49
N GLU A 26 7.88 2.13 3.33
CA GLU A 26 7.10 2.92 4.29
C GLU A 26 5.61 2.60 4.16
N ALA A 27 5.09 2.59 2.93
CA ALA A 27 3.68 2.34 2.68
C ALA A 27 3.23 0.95 3.17
N LYS A 28 4.08 -0.09 3.11
CA LYS A 28 3.70 -1.42 3.61
C LYS A 28 3.41 -1.46 5.12
N THR A 29 3.88 -0.47 5.88
CA THR A 29 3.67 -0.43 7.33
C THR A 29 2.19 -0.31 7.70
N VAL A 30 1.36 0.27 6.81
CA VAL A 30 -0.09 0.40 7.00
C VAL A 30 -0.80 -0.95 7.16
N PHE A 31 -0.27 -2.02 6.55
CA PHE A 31 -0.85 -3.36 6.65
C PHE A 31 -0.61 -4.04 8.01
N TYR A 32 0.25 -3.45 8.85
CA TYR A 32 0.52 -3.92 10.20
C TYR A 32 -0.10 -3.02 11.28
N ASP A 33 -0.80 -1.95 10.89
CA ASP A 33 -1.50 -1.09 11.85
C ASP A 33 -2.82 -1.73 12.28
N GLU A 34 -2.87 -2.23 13.52
CA GLU A 34 -4.07 -2.84 14.10
C GLU A 34 -5.22 -1.83 14.29
N ASN A 35 -4.93 -0.53 14.28
CA ASN A 35 -5.92 0.54 14.36
C ASN A 35 -6.25 1.16 12.99
N ALA A 36 -5.80 0.53 11.90
CA ALA A 36 -6.06 1.00 10.55
C ALA A 36 -7.56 1.18 10.31
N ARG A 37 -7.91 2.34 9.77
CA ARG A 37 -9.31 2.69 9.50
C ARG A 37 -9.72 2.17 8.13
N ILE A 38 -10.45 1.06 8.11
CA ILE A 38 -10.96 0.45 6.88
C ILE A 38 -12.30 1.10 6.53
N ILE A 39 -12.37 1.71 5.35
CA ILE A 39 -13.58 2.38 4.84
C ILE A 39 -13.94 1.74 3.51
N ASN A 40 -15.21 1.43 3.32
CA ASN A 40 -15.70 0.94 2.03
C ASN A 40 -15.68 2.07 1.02
N ASP A 41 -15.04 1.84 -0.12
CA ASP A 41 -15.08 2.77 -1.24
C ASP A 41 -16.42 2.61 -1.98
N PRO A 42 -17.31 3.64 -1.98
CA PRO A 42 -18.61 3.58 -2.64
C PRO A 42 -18.52 3.60 -4.17
N ASP A 43 -17.41 4.08 -4.73
CA ASP A 43 -17.16 4.11 -6.19
C ASP A 43 -16.55 2.81 -6.71
N HIS A 44 -16.24 1.87 -5.80
CA HIS A 44 -15.74 0.55 -6.16
C HIS A 44 -16.79 -0.18 -7.00
N SER A 45 -16.53 -0.24 -8.31
CA SER A 45 -17.44 -0.87 -9.25
C SER A 45 -17.54 -2.35 -8.92
N LYS A 46 -18.77 -2.87 -8.78
CA LYS A 46 -19.02 -4.29 -8.45
C LYS A 46 -18.60 -5.28 -9.55
N ASN A 47 -17.92 -4.81 -10.60
CA ASN A 47 -17.69 -5.53 -11.85
C ASN A 47 -16.23 -5.43 -12.32
N GLU A 48 -15.26 -5.33 -11.40
CA GLU A 48 -13.88 -5.69 -11.71
C GLU A 48 -13.73 -7.19 -12.00
#